data_AF-A0A834DWX3-F1
#
_entry.id   AF-A0A834DWX3-F1
#
_cell.length_a   1.000
_cell.length_b   1.000
_cell.length_c   1.000
_cell.angle_alpha   90.00
_cell.angle_beta   90.00
_cell.angle_gamma   90.00
#
_symmetry.space_group_name_H-M   'P 1'
#
loop_
_entity.id
_entity.type
_entity.pdbx_description
1 polymer ?
#
loop_
_entity_poly.entity_id
_entity_poly.type
_entity_poly.pdbx_seq_one_letter_code
_entity_poly.pdbx_strand_id
1 'polypeptide(L)'
;MPWFHGKISGHEAVQLLQPPEDGLFLVRESVRHPGDYVLCVSFLQEVFHYRVLHRDGHLTIDEAICFCNLMDMVEVHLDLGAACPPGPAPSQL
;
A
#
# COMPACT_ATOMS: atom_id res chain seq x y z
N MET A 1 -7.81 9.56 10.84
CA MET A 1 -6.39 9.18 11.00
C MET A 1 -5.60 9.87 9.91
N PRO A 2 -4.41 10.44 10.20
CA PRO A 2 -3.70 11.34 9.29
C PRO A 2 -3.19 10.67 8.00
N TRP A 3 -3.11 9.34 7.98
CA TRP A 3 -2.63 8.54 6.86
C TRP A 3 -3.74 7.98 5.96
N PHE A 4 -5.02 8.15 6.30
CA PHE A 4 -6.14 7.65 5.49
C PHE A 4 -6.77 8.79 4.68
N HIS A 5 -6.71 8.69 3.35
CA HIS A 5 -7.15 9.75 2.44
C HIS A 5 -8.45 9.43 1.69
N GLY A 6 -9.09 8.29 1.96
CA GLY A 6 -10.32 7.89 1.28
C GLY A 6 -10.12 7.69 -0.22
N LYS A 7 -11.09 8.14 -1.03
CA LYS A 7 -11.11 7.96 -2.49
C LYS A 7 -10.24 9.00 -3.21
N ILE A 8 -8.93 8.81 -3.19
CA ILE A 8 -7.98 9.54 -4.04
C ILE A 8 -7.42 8.63 -5.13
N SER A 9 -6.97 9.24 -6.23
CA SER A 9 -6.27 8.54 -7.31
C SER A 9 -4.85 8.12 -6.89
N GLY A 10 -4.27 7.17 -7.64
CA GLY A 10 -2.87 6.82 -7.45
C GLY A 10 -1.93 8.00 -7.70
N HIS A 11 -2.28 8.87 -8.64
CA HIS A 11 -1.49 10.07 -8.94
C HIS A 11 -1.51 11.08 -7.78
N GLU A 12 -2.69 11.37 -7.22
CA GLU A 12 -2.81 12.23 -6.04
C GLU A 12 -2.02 11.65 -4.85
N ALA A 13 -2.04 10.33 -4.66
CA ALA A 13 -1.25 9.67 -3.63
C ALA A 13 0.26 9.91 -3.82
N VAL A 14 0.76 9.83 -5.06
CA VAL A 14 2.17 10.14 -5.35
C VAL A 14 2.48 11.59 -5.02
N GLN A 15 1.60 12.54 -5.39
CA GLN A 15 1.81 13.96 -5.09
C GLN A 15 1.79 14.27 -3.58
N LEU A 16 0.98 13.55 -2.81
CA LEU A 16 0.91 13.69 -1.35
C LEU A 16 2.14 13.12 -0.64
N LEU A 17 2.84 12.17 -1.26
CA LEU A 17 4.09 11.58 -0.78
C LEU A 17 5.34 12.32 -1.32
N GLN A 18 5.17 13.56 -1.79
CA GLN A 18 6.28 14.42 -2.22
C GLN A 18 6.61 15.47 -1.15
N PRO A 19 7.90 15.77 -0.90
CA PRO A 19 9.07 15.14 -1.51
C PRO A 19 9.21 13.67 -1.08
N PRO A 20 9.85 12.82 -1.90
CA PRO A 20 9.99 11.40 -1.58
C PRO A 20 10.88 11.25 -0.35
N GLU A 21 10.33 10.65 0.69
CA GLU A 21 11.06 10.31 1.91
C GLU A 21 10.72 8.87 2.28
N ASP A 22 11.76 8.11 2.63
CA ASP A 22 11.61 6.69 2.95
C ASP A 22 10.78 6.54 4.22
N GLY A 23 9.76 5.68 4.14
CA GLY A 23 8.84 5.43 5.25
C GLY A 23 7.62 6.35 5.28
N LEU A 24 7.48 7.31 4.36
CA LEU A 24 6.20 7.99 4.16
C LEU A 24 5.19 7.01 3.56
N PHE A 25 3.97 7.06 4.06
CA PHE A 25 2.90 6.21 3.56
C PHE A 25 1.53 6.86 3.70
N LEU A 26 0.60 6.33 2.93
CA LEU A 26 -0.82 6.62 3.07
C LEU A 26 -1.67 5.43 2.61
N VAL A 27 -2.90 5.37 3.08
CA VAL A 27 -3.90 4.40 2.65
C VAL A 27 -5.01 5.15 1.93
N ARG A 28 -5.40 4.61 0.78
CA ARG A 28 -6.52 5.12 -0.03
C ARG A 28 -7.48 4.00 -0.37
N GLU A 29 -8.71 4.35 -0.70
CA GLU A 29 -9.67 3.44 -1.31
C GLU A 29 -9.30 3.18 -2.78
N SER A 30 -9.53 1.95 -3.24
CA SER A 30 -9.36 1.59 -4.63
C SER A 30 -10.52 2.16 -5.46
N VAL A 31 -10.21 3.13 -6.32
CA VAL A 31 -11.17 3.67 -7.30
C VAL A 31 -11.63 2.59 -8.29
N ARG A 32 -10.77 1.61 -8.59
CA ARG A 32 -11.05 0.51 -9.53
C ARG A 32 -11.82 -0.65 -8.91
N HIS A 33 -11.66 -0.87 -7.61
CA HIS A 33 -12.25 -2.00 -6.88
C HIS A 33 -12.95 -1.47 -5.62
N PRO A 34 -14.23 -1.10 -5.69
CA PRO A 34 -14.96 -0.58 -4.55
C PRO A 34 -14.95 -1.59 -3.39
N GLY A 35 -14.52 -1.14 -2.21
CA GLY A 35 -14.39 -1.98 -1.01
C GLY A 35 -12.96 -2.39 -0.69
N ASP A 36 -12.03 -2.25 -1.64
CA ASP A 36 -10.61 -2.54 -1.41
C ASP A 36 -9.84 -1.29 -0.99
N TYR A 37 -8.80 -1.51 -0.19
CA TYR A 37 -7.82 -0.48 0.16
C TYR A 37 -6.53 -0.65 -0.63
N VAL A 38 -5.78 0.44 -0.76
CA VAL A 38 -4.45 0.47 -1.35
C VAL A 38 -3.52 1.19 -0.40
N LEU A 39 -2.49 0.49 0.08
CA LEU A 39 -1.37 1.07 0.80
C LEU A 39 -0.38 1.66 -0.22
N CYS A 40 -0.07 2.95 -0.07
CA CYS A 40 0.92 3.65 -0.87
C CYS A 40 2.13 3.94 0.03
N VAL A 41 3.32 3.51 -0.37
CA VAL A 41 4.57 3.67 0.41
C VAL A 41 5.62 4.35 -0.45
N SER A 42 6.23 5.42 0.07
CA SER A 42 7.40 6.06 -0.51
C SER A 42 8.66 5.35 -0.01
N PHE A 43 9.45 4.85 -0.95
CA PHE A 43 10.72 4.19 -0.68
C PHE A 43 11.64 4.28 -1.89
N LEU A 44 12.94 4.52 -1.70
CA LEU A 44 13.93 4.65 -2.79
C LEU A 44 13.53 5.70 -3.84
N GLN A 45 12.93 6.80 -3.39
CA GLN A 45 12.40 7.86 -4.26
C GLN A 45 11.26 7.45 -5.20
N GLU A 46 10.71 6.25 -5.04
CA GLU A 46 9.54 5.76 -5.75
C GLU A 46 8.37 5.53 -4.80
N VAL A 47 7.15 5.57 -5.35
CA VAL A 47 5.93 5.27 -4.59
C VAL A 47 5.38 3.93 -5.05
N PHE A 48 5.36 2.96 -4.14
CA PHE A 48 4.80 1.64 -4.35
C PHE A 48 3.33 1.62 -3.96
N HIS A 49 2.51 0.90 -4.73
CA HIS A 49 1.07 0.76 -4.48
C HIS A 49 0.70 -0.70 -4.25
N TYR A 50 0.35 -1.03 -3.02
CA TYR A 50 0.00 -2.37 -2.58
C TYR A 50 -1.50 -2.48 -2.36
N ARG A 51 -2.17 -3.38 -3.07
CA ARG A 51 -3.60 -3.64 -2.84
C ARG A 51 -3.76 -4.46 -1.57
N VAL A 52 -4.55 -3.94 -0.64
CA VAL A 52 -4.92 -4.66 0.59
C VAL A 52 -6.13 -5.54 0.28
N LEU A 53 -5.96 -6.84 0.45
CA LEU A 53 -6.97 -7.87 0.27
C LEU A 53 -7.50 -8.29 1.63
N HIS A 54 -8.81 -8.54 1.70
CA HIS A 54 -9.45 -9.12 2.88
C HIS A 54 -9.74 -10.60 2.61
N ARG A 55 -9.19 -11.50 3.43
CA ARG A 55 -9.39 -12.95 3.32
C ARG A 55 -9.62 -13.55 4.70
N ASP A 56 -10.75 -14.26 4.87
CA ASP A 56 -11.08 -14.97 6.11
C ASP A 56 -10.93 -14.12 7.39
N GLY A 57 -11.29 -12.83 7.31
CA GLY A 57 -11.19 -11.87 8.43
C GLY A 57 -9.79 -11.26 8.64
N HIS A 58 -8.82 -11.57 7.78
CA HIS A 58 -7.45 -11.07 7.83
C HIS A 58 -7.14 -10.17 6.62
N LEU A 59 -6.14 -9.30 6.78
CA LEU A 59 -5.62 -8.40 5.76
C LEU A 59 -4.35 -8.98 5.15
N THR A 60 -4.17 -8.88 3.84
CA THR A 60 -2.94 -9.30 3.16
C THR A 60 -2.65 -8.44 1.93
N ILE A 61 -1.38 -8.31 1.54
CA ILE A 61 -0.94 -7.56 0.35
C ILE A 61 -0.49 -8.51 -0.77
N ASP A 62 0.15 -9.63 -0.41
CA ASP A 62 0.82 -10.56 -1.31
C ASP A 62 0.40 -12.03 -1.09
N GLU A 63 -0.59 -12.26 -0.22
CA GLU A 63 -1.04 -13.57 0.27
C GLU A 63 0.03 -14.37 1.05
N ALA A 64 1.25 -13.86 1.20
CA ALA A 64 2.31 -14.50 1.96
C ALA A 64 2.19 -14.17 3.45
N ILE A 65 1.80 -12.93 3.77
CA ILE A 65 1.64 -12.47 5.16
C ILE A 65 0.21 -12.01 5.40
N CYS A 66 -0.40 -12.48 6.50
CA CYS A 66 -1.75 -12.13 6.92
C CYS A 66 -1.69 -11.36 8.25
N PHE A 67 -2.51 -10.31 8.36
CA PHE A 67 -2.53 -9.40 9.50
C PHE A 67 -3.96 -9.27 10.04
N CYS A 68 -4.08 -9.12 11.37
CA CYS A 68 -5.38 -8.96 12.03
C CYS A 68 -5.95 -7.54 11.85
N ASN A 69 -5.08 -6.55 11.65
CA ASN A 69 -5.50 -5.16 11.45
C ASN A 69 -4.53 -4.41 10.51
N LEU A 70 -4.98 -3.24 10.04
CA LEU A 70 -4.26 -2.44 9.04
C LEU A 70 -2.99 -1.80 9.61
N MET A 71 -2.98 -1.45 10.90
CA MET A 71 -1.82 -0.85 11.55
C MET A 71 -0.68 -1.85 11.67
N ASP A 72 -0.95 -3.09 12.09
CA ASP A 72 0.07 -4.15 12.19
C ASP A 72 0.70 -4.43 10.81
N MET A 73 -0.13 -4.45 9.76
CA MET A 73 0.35 -4.61 8.38
C MET A 73 1.27 -3.46 7.97
N VAL A 74 0.86 -2.24 8.25
CA VAL A 74 1.62 -1.02 7.93
C VAL A 74 2.95 -0.98 8.69
N GLU A 75 2.94 -1.24 9.99
CA GLU A 75 4.14 -1.25 10.84
C GLU A 75 5.17 -2.26 10.28
N VAL A 76 4.74 -3.48 9.97
CA VAL A 76 5.62 -4.51 9.39
C VAL A 76 6.18 -4.08 8.03
N HIS A 77 5.35 -3.52 7.13
CA HIS A 77 5.82 -3.13 5.79
C HIS A 77 6.70 -1.88 5.78
N LEU A 78 6.59 -1.02 6.80
CA LEU A 78 7.43 0.17 6.96
C LEU A 78 8.73 -0.14 7.69
N ASP A 79 8.69 -0.92 8.78
CA ASP A 79 9.88 -1.28 9.57
C ASP A 79 10.79 -2.26 8.83
N LEU A 80 10.24 -3.16 8.00
CA LEU A 80 11.06 -4.04 7.17
C LEU A 80 11.69 -3.35 5.97
N GLY A 81 11.40 -2.06 5.73
CA GLY A 81 12.02 -1.26 4.69
C GLY A 81 12.04 -1.97 3.33
N ALA A 82 10.86 -2.15 2.72
CA ALA A 82 10.75 -2.77 1.39
C ALA A 82 11.43 -4.15 1.29
N ALA A 83 10.86 -5.15 1.96
CA ALA A 83 11.19 -6.54 1.69
C ALA A 83 10.68 -6.94 0.29
N CYS A 84 11.43 -6.53 -0.74
CA CYS A 84 11.24 -6.74 -2.17
C CYS A 84 9.88 -6.25 -2.73
N PRO A 85 9.84 -5.29 -3.67
CA PRO A 85 8.65 -5.20 -4.51
C PRO A 85 8.41 -6.58 -5.13
N PRO A 86 7.19 -7.17 -5.04
CA PRO A 86 6.89 -8.36 -5.81
C PRO A 86 7.28 -8.02 -7.24
N GLY A 87 8.18 -8.80 -7.83
CA GLY A 87 8.81 -8.49 -9.12
C GLY A 87 7.75 -8.04 -10.14
N PRO A 88 8.12 -7.17 -11.09
CA PRO A 88 7.18 -6.49 -11.97
C PRO A 88 6.11 -7.47 -12.44
N ALA A 89 4.85 -7.17 -12.11
CA ALA A 89 3.72 -7.98 -12.52
C ALA A 89 3.90 -8.30 -14.01
N PRO A 90 3.91 -9.58 -14.42
CA PRO A 90 4.15 -9.93 -15.80
C PRO A 90 3.12 -9.17 -16.64
N SER A 91 3.62 -8.31 -17.51
CA SER A 91 2.82 -7.61 -18.50
C SER A 91 1.91 -8.65 -19.14
N GLN A 92 0.60 -8.56 -18.88
CA GLN A 92 -0.37 -9.43 -19.54
C GLN A 92 -0.22 -9.23 -21.05
N LEU A 93 0.40 -10.22 -21.69
CA LEU A 93 0.26 -10.51 -23.11
C LEU A 93 -0.99 -11.37 -23.30
#